data_AF-A0A927TS66-F1
#
_entry.id   AF-A0A927TS66-F1
#
_cell.length_a   1.000
_cell.length_b   1.000
_cell.length_c   1.000
_cell.angle_alpha   90.00
_cell.angle_beta   90.00
_cell.angle_gamma   90.00
#
_symmetry.space_group_name_H-M   'P 1'
#
loop_
_entity.id
_entity.type
_entity.pdbx_description
1 polymer ?
#
loop_
_entity_poly.entity_id
_entity_poly.type
_entity_poly.pdbx_seq_one_letter_code
_entity_poly.pdbx_strand_id
1 'polypeptide(L)'
;MIKADEKQQELLERFFKEETTWQAEHVGYAMIAWIFIGISIIFFLIPFQEWPIGKDRNIRLIVYGMELIGITYSIQKYRSFSETGKVRQIYEILKTMPINYEQLTIFKLRKVFKTCLILTGITLFSQLLFALTCFHTVSLENILIPVISQLLIPMVYIFIQTRFK
;
A
#
# COMPACT_ATOMS: atom_id res chain seq x y z
N MET A 1 -19.87 2.97 -13.53
CA MET A 1 -18.94 2.42 -12.50
C MET A 1 -18.27 1.22 -13.14
N ILE A 2 -16.97 1.28 -13.44
CA ILE A 2 -16.27 0.18 -14.13
C ILE A 2 -16.24 -1.01 -13.17
N LYS A 3 -17.00 -2.06 -13.47
CA LYS A 3 -17.06 -3.27 -12.65
C LYS A 3 -15.80 -4.10 -12.93
N ALA A 4 -15.19 -4.63 -11.89
CA ALA A 4 -14.05 -5.53 -12.06
C ALA A 4 -14.51 -6.79 -12.80
N ASP A 5 -13.83 -7.16 -13.89
CA ASP A 5 -14.07 -8.42 -14.59
C ASP A 5 -13.24 -9.51 -13.92
N GLU A 6 -13.89 -10.47 -13.28
CA GLU A 6 -13.22 -11.51 -12.49
C GLU A 6 -12.24 -12.35 -13.31
N LYS A 7 -12.57 -12.64 -14.58
CA LYS A 7 -11.68 -13.43 -15.45
C LYS A 7 -10.41 -12.66 -15.78
N GLN A 8 -10.52 -11.37 -16.06
CA GLN A 8 -9.36 -10.51 -16.33
C GLN A 8 -8.53 -10.29 -15.06
N GLN A 9 -9.16 -10.17 -13.89
CA GLN A 9 -8.47 -10.06 -12.61
C GLN A 9 -7.71 -11.34 -12.24
N GLU A 10 -8.28 -12.52 -12.50
CA GLU A 10 -7.61 -13.80 -12.27
C GLU A 10 -6.43 -13.99 -13.22
N LEU A 11 -6.59 -13.61 -14.50
CA LEU A 11 -5.50 -13.65 -15.49
C LEU A 11 -4.33 -12.75 -15.07
N LEU A 12 -4.61 -11.52 -14.59
CA LEU A 12 -3.60 -10.63 -14.03
C LEU A 12 -2.90 -11.24 -12.82
N GLU A 13 -3.66 -11.92 -11.94
CA GLU A 13 -3.08 -12.55 -10.75
C GLU A 13 -2.14 -13.69 -11.11
N ARG A 14 -2.51 -14.55 -12.07
CA ARG A 14 -1.64 -15.63 -12.58
C ARG A 14 -0.40 -15.06 -13.26
N PHE A 15 -0.59 -14.11 -14.18
CA PHE A 15 0.49 -13.44 -14.89
C PHE A 15 1.52 -12.86 -13.91
N PHE A 16 1.08 -12.03 -12.96
CA PHE A 16 2.02 -11.47 -12.01
C PHE A 16 2.64 -12.54 -11.10
N LYS A 17 1.90 -13.57 -10.67
CA LYS A 17 2.46 -14.59 -9.78
C LYS A 17 3.59 -15.39 -10.44
N GLU A 18 3.43 -15.76 -11.70
CA GLU A 18 4.42 -16.55 -12.45
C GLU A 18 5.65 -15.72 -12.79
N GLU A 19 5.43 -14.48 -13.22
CA GLU A 19 6.49 -13.66 -13.80
C GLU A 19 7.23 -12.74 -12.81
N THR A 20 6.62 -12.43 -11.67
CA THR A 20 7.23 -11.51 -10.70
C THR A 20 8.08 -12.15 -9.62
N THR A 21 8.03 -13.48 -9.45
CA THR A 21 8.68 -14.14 -8.31
C THR A 21 10.21 -14.14 -8.35
N TRP A 22 10.83 -13.88 -9.51
CA TRP A 22 12.29 -14.06 -9.68
C TRP A 22 13.03 -12.83 -10.23
N GLN A 23 12.36 -11.70 -10.46
CA GLN A 23 13.02 -10.51 -10.98
C GLN A 23 13.70 -9.72 -9.86
N ALA A 24 15.00 -9.46 -10.00
CA ALA A 24 15.78 -8.74 -8.99
C ALA A 24 15.20 -7.36 -8.64
N GLU A 25 14.69 -6.63 -9.63
CA GLU A 25 14.00 -5.35 -9.41
C GLU A 25 12.72 -5.51 -8.58
N HIS A 26 11.94 -6.57 -8.83
CA HIS A 26 10.72 -6.87 -8.10
C HIS A 26 11.01 -7.17 -6.62
N VAL A 27 12.04 -7.99 -6.37
CA VAL A 27 12.51 -8.29 -5.01
C VAL A 27 13.01 -7.02 -4.32
N GLY A 28 13.78 -6.19 -5.03
CA GLY A 28 14.26 -4.90 -4.53
C GLY A 28 13.12 -3.96 -4.15
N TYR A 29 12.11 -3.79 -5.01
CA TYR A 29 10.94 -2.97 -4.71
C TYR A 29 10.10 -3.51 -3.56
N ALA A 30 9.93 -4.83 -3.47
CA ALA A 30 9.25 -5.45 -2.34
C ALA A 30 10.00 -5.22 -1.03
N MET A 31 11.33 -5.37 -1.03
CA MET A 31 12.17 -5.13 0.14
C MET A 31 12.09 -3.66 0.59
N ILE A 32 12.24 -2.71 -0.33
CA ILE A 32 12.11 -1.27 -0.04
C ILE A 32 10.72 -0.98 0.52
N ALA A 33 9.66 -1.51 -0.10
CA ALA A 33 8.29 -1.32 0.37
C ALA A 33 8.12 -1.78 1.83
N TRP A 34 8.60 -2.99 2.16
CA TRP A 34 8.49 -3.54 3.51
C TRP A 34 9.35 -2.80 4.53
N ILE A 35 10.54 -2.31 4.17
CA ILE A 35 11.38 -1.50 5.06
C ILE A 35 10.65 -0.21 5.44
N PHE A 36 10.15 0.53 4.46
CA PHE A 36 9.48 1.81 4.71
C PHE A 36 8.15 1.64 5.45
N ILE A 37 7.35 0.64 5.09
CA ILE A 37 6.11 0.29 5.81
C ILE A 37 6.43 -0.16 7.24
N GLY A 38 7.43 -1.02 7.42
CA GLY A 38 7.82 -1.56 8.72
C GLY A 38 8.34 -0.48 9.67
N ILE A 39 9.15 0.46 9.20
CA ILE A 39 9.56 1.60 10.03
C ILE A 39 8.35 2.46 10.40
N SER A 40 7.48 2.75 9.43
CA SER A 40 6.29 3.59 9.67
C SER A 40 5.33 2.97 10.67
N ILE A 41 5.11 1.64 10.61
CA ILE A 41 4.16 0.97 11.51
C ILE A 41 4.63 1.01 12.97
N ILE A 42 5.93 0.89 13.23
CA ILE A 42 6.50 0.96 14.60
C ILE A 42 6.10 2.26 15.28
N PHE A 43 6.21 3.36 14.54
CA PHE A 43 5.74 4.65 15.02
C PHE A 43 4.23 4.61 15.27
N PHE A 44 3.44 4.12 14.31
CA PHE A 44 1.98 4.04 14.43
C PHE A 44 1.45 3.15 15.56
N LEU A 45 2.23 2.23 16.13
CA LEU A 45 1.79 1.40 17.26
C LEU A 45 1.51 2.22 18.52
N ILE A 46 2.12 3.40 18.67
CA ILE A 46 1.96 4.26 19.84
C ILE A 46 0.60 4.96 19.76
N PRO A 47 -0.23 4.94 20.83
CA PRO A 47 -1.51 5.66 20.85
C PRO A 47 -1.31 7.16 20.58
N PHE A 48 -2.14 7.72 19.70
CA PHE A 48 -2.01 9.12 19.25
C PHE A 48 -2.13 10.13 20.39
N GLN A 49 -2.95 9.82 21.40
CA GLN A 49 -3.14 10.66 22.58
C GLN A 49 -1.83 11.00 23.30
N GLU A 50 -0.93 10.03 23.39
CA GLU A 50 0.30 10.12 24.19
C GLU A 50 1.53 10.37 23.35
N TRP A 51 1.38 10.50 22.03
CA TRP A 51 2.50 10.58 21.12
C TRP A 51 3.17 11.97 21.19
N PRO A 52 4.29 12.14 21.91
CA PRO A 52 4.91 13.45 22.12
C PRO A 52 5.62 13.89 20.83
N ILE A 53 6.24 12.92 20.15
CA ILE A 53 6.82 12.99 18.80
C ILE A 53 5.74 13.27 17.73
N GLY A 54 4.47 12.98 18.00
CA GLY A 54 3.36 13.13 17.07
C GLY A 54 2.85 14.56 17.09
N LYS A 55 2.95 15.24 18.24
CA LYS A 55 2.70 16.68 18.35
C LYS A 55 3.67 17.50 17.48
N ASP A 56 4.87 16.99 17.20
CA ASP A 56 5.77 17.56 16.20
C ASP A 56 5.25 17.26 14.78
N ARG A 57 4.79 18.32 14.10
CA ARG A 57 4.27 18.26 12.73
C ARG A 57 5.30 17.66 11.75
N ASN A 58 6.58 17.94 11.91
CA ASN A 58 7.61 17.52 10.97
C ASN A 58 7.80 16.00 11.02
N ILE A 59 7.90 15.44 12.24
CA ILE A 59 8.08 14.00 12.40
C ILE A 59 6.84 13.26 11.90
N ARG A 60 5.65 13.80 12.16
CA ARG A 60 4.40 13.24 11.66
C ARG A 60 4.37 13.16 10.12
N LEU A 61 4.79 14.23 9.44
CA LEU A 61 4.89 14.27 7.99
C LEU A 61 5.93 13.29 7.44
N ILE A 62 7.06 13.11 8.14
CA ILE A 62 8.09 12.13 7.76
C ILE A 62 7.53 10.72 7.82
N VAL A 63 6.87 10.33 8.93
CA VAL A 63 6.30 8.99 9.10
C VAL A 63 5.22 8.71 8.04
N TYR A 64 4.30 9.65 7.80
CA TYR A 64 3.31 9.49 6.72
C TYR A 64 3.96 9.43 5.33
N GLY A 65 5.02 10.22 5.10
CA GLY A 65 5.78 10.18 3.86
C GLY A 65 6.44 8.82 3.64
N MET A 66 7.04 8.23 4.67
CA MET A 66 7.64 6.90 4.62
C MET A 66 6.58 5.83 4.28
N GLU A 67 5.41 5.88 4.90
CA GLU A 67 4.31 4.97 4.59
C GLU A 67 3.88 5.08 3.12
N LEU A 68 3.68 6.30 2.62
CA LEU A 68 3.31 6.55 1.23
C LEU A 68 4.39 6.08 0.24
N ILE A 69 5.66 6.28 0.56
CA ILE A 69 6.78 5.77 -0.24
C ILE A 69 6.71 4.24 -0.27
N GLY A 70 6.56 3.59 0.87
CA GLY A 70 6.47 2.14 0.96
C GLY A 70 5.29 1.57 0.15
N ILE A 71 4.12 2.20 0.24
CA ILE A 71 2.94 1.83 -0.56
C ILE A 71 3.19 2.07 -2.05
N THR A 72 3.85 3.16 -2.43
CA THR A 72 4.21 3.44 -3.83
C THR A 72 5.16 2.36 -4.39
N TYR A 73 6.16 1.95 -3.63
CA TYR A 73 7.06 0.87 -4.04
C TYR A 73 6.34 -0.48 -4.13
N SER A 74 5.34 -0.72 -3.28
CA SER A 74 4.51 -1.93 -3.33
C SER A 74 3.73 -2.07 -4.65
N ILE A 75 3.45 -0.97 -5.36
CA ILE A 75 2.77 -0.98 -6.66
C ILE A 75 3.70 -0.86 -7.86
N GLN A 76 4.93 -0.36 -7.69
CA GLN A 76 5.94 -0.24 -8.77
C GLN A 76 6.21 -1.59 -9.42
N LYS A 77 6.11 -2.64 -8.63
CA LYS A 77 6.22 -4.04 -9.00
C LYS A 77 5.19 -4.51 -10.06
N TYR A 78 4.16 -3.71 -10.32
CA TYR A 78 3.13 -3.90 -11.35
C TYR A 78 3.24 -2.86 -12.49
N ARG A 79 4.40 -2.21 -12.69
CA ARG A 79 4.65 -1.28 -13.81
C ARG A 79 5.59 -1.83 -14.90
N SER A 80 6.56 -2.63 -14.51
CA SER A 80 7.53 -3.23 -15.43
C SER A 80 7.53 -4.74 -15.29
N PHE A 81 8.01 -5.39 -16.34
CA PHE A 81 8.24 -6.82 -16.41
C PHE A 81 9.52 -7.09 -17.22
N SER A 82 10.40 -7.96 -16.74
CA SER A 82 11.58 -8.41 -17.49
C SER A 82 11.34 -9.72 -18.24
N GLU A 83 11.25 -9.66 -19.56
CA GLU A 83 11.22 -10.83 -20.43
C GLU A 83 12.63 -11.10 -20.95
N THR A 84 13.21 -12.29 -20.73
CA THR A 84 14.53 -12.67 -21.27
C THR A 84 15.68 -11.70 -20.93
N GLY A 85 15.64 -11.09 -19.75
CA GLY A 85 16.66 -10.14 -19.27
C GLY A 85 16.51 -8.71 -19.80
N LYS A 86 15.45 -8.40 -20.57
CA LYS A 86 15.10 -7.04 -21.00
C LYS A 86 13.86 -6.56 -20.25
N VAL A 87 13.99 -5.43 -19.55
CA VAL A 87 12.87 -4.76 -18.87
C VAL A 87 11.96 -4.12 -19.91
N ARG A 88 10.72 -4.59 -19.99
CA ARG A 88 9.64 -4.03 -20.80
C ARG A 88 8.59 -3.38 -19.91
N GLN A 89 7.91 -2.37 -20.47
CA GLN A 89 6.76 -1.79 -19.78
C GLN A 89 5.56 -2.72 -19.89
N ILE A 90 4.83 -2.92 -18.79
CA ILE A 90 3.61 -3.75 -18.77
C ILE A 90 2.58 -3.26 -19.79
N TYR A 91 2.62 -1.98 -20.14
CA TYR A 91 1.77 -1.40 -21.17
C TYR A 91 1.90 -2.11 -22.52
N GLU A 92 3.10 -2.52 -22.92
CA GLU A 92 3.37 -3.15 -24.21
C GLU A 92 2.84 -4.58 -24.27
N ILE A 93 2.92 -5.30 -23.16
CA ILE A 93 2.46 -6.69 -23.05
C ILE A 93 0.94 -6.74 -22.88
N LEU A 94 0.35 -5.76 -22.19
CA LEU A 94 -1.11 -5.68 -22.08
C LEU A 94 -1.80 -5.48 -23.43
N LYS A 95 -1.12 -4.94 -24.45
CA LYS A 95 -1.69 -4.85 -25.81
C LYS A 95 -1.90 -6.22 -26.46
N THR A 96 -1.13 -7.23 -26.07
CA THR A 96 -1.21 -8.58 -26.63
C THR A 96 -2.07 -9.51 -25.79
N MET A 97 -2.43 -9.10 -24.57
CA MET A 97 -3.36 -9.83 -23.69
C MET A 97 -4.79 -9.31 -23.82
N PRO A 98 -5.82 -10.15 -23.56
CA PRO A 98 -7.21 -9.73 -23.55
C PRO A 98 -7.57 -9.00 -22.25
N ILE A 99 -6.81 -7.96 -21.86
CA ILE A 99 -6.95 -7.24 -20.59
C ILE A 99 -7.03 -5.74 -20.83
N ASN A 100 -8.07 -5.11 -20.29
CA ASN A 100 -8.23 -3.66 -20.36
C ASN A 100 -7.33 -2.94 -19.34
N TYR A 101 -6.78 -1.77 -19.71
CA TYR A 101 -5.96 -0.95 -18.79
C TYR A 101 -6.69 -0.55 -17.51
N GLU A 102 -8.00 -0.29 -17.59
CA GLU A 102 -8.81 0.02 -16.42
C GLU A 102 -8.82 -1.12 -15.40
N GLN A 103 -8.76 -2.37 -15.87
CA GLN A 103 -8.75 -3.56 -15.02
C GLN A 103 -7.40 -3.73 -14.32
N LEU A 104 -6.30 -3.36 -14.97
CA LEU A 104 -5.00 -3.25 -14.32
C LEU A 104 -5.00 -2.20 -13.20
N THR A 105 -5.63 -1.05 -13.44
CA THR A 105 -5.76 0.01 -12.41
C THR A 105 -6.61 -0.49 -11.23
N ILE A 106 -7.75 -1.14 -11.50
CA ILE A 106 -8.57 -1.76 -10.47
C ILE A 106 -7.79 -2.83 -9.69
N PHE A 107 -6.99 -3.64 -10.39
CA PHE A 107 -6.14 -4.66 -9.77
C PHE A 107 -5.14 -4.04 -8.78
N LYS A 108 -4.42 -3.01 -9.20
CA LYS A 108 -3.46 -2.27 -8.35
C LYS A 108 -4.15 -1.67 -7.13
N LEU A 109 -5.30 -1.01 -7.33
CA LEU A 109 -6.07 -0.42 -6.25
C LEU A 109 -6.58 -1.47 -5.25
N ARG A 110 -7.05 -2.64 -5.72
CA ARG A 110 -7.45 -3.74 -4.84
C ARG A 110 -6.30 -4.27 -4.00
N LYS A 111 -5.11 -4.41 -4.58
CA LYS A 111 -3.92 -4.86 -3.84
C LYS A 111 -3.50 -3.84 -2.78
N VAL A 112 -3.47 -2.55 -3.13
CA VAL A 112 -3.18 -1.47 -2.15
C VAL A 112 -4.22 -1.40 -1.06
N PHE A 113 -5.51 -1.44 -1.42
CA PHE A 113 -6.61 -1.41 -0.45
C PHE A 113 -6.47 -2.53 0.57
N LYS A 114 -6.20 -3.76 0.11
CA LYS A 114 -5.98 -4.90 1.01
C LYS A 114 -4.80 -4.68 1.95
N THR A 115 -3.67 -4.19 1.44
CA THR A 115 -2.50 -3.87 2.27
C THR A 115 -2.82 -2.79 3.29
N CYS A 116 -3.43 -1.68 2.87
CA CYS A 116 -3.81 -0.58 3.75
C CYS A 116 -4.80 -1.02 4.84
N LEU A 117 -5.77 -1.88 4.48
CA LEU A 117 -6.74 -2.43 5.43
C LEU A 117 -6.06 -3.30 6.50
N ILE A 118 -5.10 -4.14 6.10
CA ILE A 118 -4.30 -4.94 7.04
C ILE A 118 -3.48 -4.04 7.97
N LEU A 119 -2.76 -3.06 7.42
CA LEU A 119 -1.95 -2.13 8.21
C LEU A 119 -2.79 -1.34 9.20
N THR A 120 -3.90 -0.78 8.74
CA THR A 120 -4.87 -0.06 9.58
C THR A 120 -5.41 -0.97 10.68
N GLY A 121 -5.75 -2.22 10.35
CA GLY A 121 -6.24 -3.20 11.33
C GLY A 121 -5.20 -3.52 12.40
N ILE A 122 -3.94 -3.74 12.02
CA ILE A 122 -2.83 -3.97 12.96
C ILE A 122 -2.65 -2.74 13.87
N THR A 123 -2.59 -1.54 13.29
CA THR A 123 -2.43 -0.31 14.06
C THR A 123 -3.58 -0.07 15.03
N LEU A 124 -4.83 -0.22 14.58
CA LEU A 124 -6.01 -0.08 15.45
C LEU A 124 -5.97 -1.09 16.60
N PHE A 125 -5.68 -2.36 16.31
CA PHE A 125 -5.60 -3.39 17.32
C PHE A 125 -4.50 -3.08 18.34
N SER A 126 -3.30 -2.71 17.88
CA SER A 126 -2.19 -2.37 18.76
C SER A 126 -2.46 -1.12 19.59
N GLN A 127 -2.99 -0.04 18.98
CA GLN A 127 -3.31 1.18 19.71
C GLN A 127 -4.40 0.95 20.75
N LEU A 128 -5.44 0.17 20.43
CA LEU A 128 -6.48 -0.20 21.41
C LEU A 128 -5.90 -1.03 22.54
N LEU A 129 -5.04 -2.01 22.23
CA LEU A 129 -4.40 -2.84 23.25
C LEU A 129 -3.53 -1.99 24.19
N PHE A 130 -2.66 -1.12 23.65
CA PHE A 130 -1.84 -0.21 24.45
C PHE A 130 -2.66 0.80 25.25
N ALA A 131 -3.71 1.37 24.64
CA ALA A 131 -4.59 2.33 25.29
C ALA A 131 -5.31 1.70 26.50
N LEU A 132 -5.77 0.45 26.37
CA LEU A 132 -6.44 -0.28 27.45
C LEU A 132 -5.47 -0.74 28.54
N THR A 133 -4.29 -1.24 28.19
CA THR A 133 -3.32 -1.82 29.15
C THR A 133 -2.49 -0.77 29.87
N CYS A 134 -2.07 0.29 29.18
CA CYS A 134 -1.16 1.30 29.73
C CYS A 134 -1.87 2.57 30.23
N PHE A 135 -2.98 2.96 29.59
CA PHE A 135 -3.60 4.28 29.81
C PHE A 135 -5.04 4.23 30.33
N HIS A 136 -5.66 3.04 30.37
CA HIS A 136 -7.05 2.81 30.80
C HIS A 136 -8.07 3.79 30.20
N THR A 137 -7.77 4.33 29.01
CA THR A 137 -8.58 5.34 28.33
C THR A 137 -8.60 5.04 26.84
N VAL A 138 -9.76 5.21 26.20
CA VAL A 138 -9.90 5.03 24.75
C VAL A 138 -10.32 6.37 24.15
N SER A 139 -9.39 7.01 23.44
CA SER A 139 -9.67 8.22 22.67
C SER A 139 -10.22 7.86 21.29
N LEU A 140 -11.19 8.65 20.82
CA LEU A 140 -11.70 8.57 19.45
C LEU A 140 -10.59 8.80 18.41
N GLU A 141 -9.57 9.57 18.75
CA GLU A 141 -8.41 9.85 17.89
C GLU A 141 -7.60 8.59 17.55
N ASN A 142 -7.52 7.63 18.49
CA ASN A 142 -6.86 6.34 18.30
C ASN A 142 -7.60 5.45 17.29
N ILE A 143 -8.82 5.81 16.90
CA ILE A 143 -9.61 5.10 15.88
C ILE A 143 -9.60 5.89 14.57
N LEU A 144 -9.91 7.19 14.64
CA LEU A 144 -10.05 8.03 13.45
C LEU A 144 -8.74 8.24 12.71
N ILE A 145 -7.64 8.49 13.43
CA ILE A 145 -6.38 8.85 12.79
C ILE A 145 -5.82 7.69 11.97
N PRO A 146 -5.68 6.44 12.48
CA PRO A 146 -5.24 5.29 11.68
C PRO A 146 -6.08 5.09 10.42
N VAL A 147 -7.40 5.18 10.52
CA VAL A 147 -8.31 5.00 9.36
C VAL A 147 -8.07 6.08 8.31
N ILE A 148 -7.95 7.35 8.72
CA ILE A 148 -7.72 8.44 7.77
C ILE A 148 -6.32 8.31 7.17
N SER A 149 -5.29 8.13 7.99
CA SER A 149 -3.91 8.23 7.55
C SER A 149 -3.38 6.99 6.83
N GLN A 150 -3.80 5.79 7.24
CA GLN A 150 -3.26 4.54 6.70
C GLN A 150 -4.19 3.87 5.69
N LEU A 151 -5.49 4.23 5.66
CA LEU A 151 -6.44 3.73 4.68
C LEU A 151 -6.86 4.79 3.66
N LEU A 152 -7.42 5.92 4.09
CA LEU A 152 -8.00 6.89 3.15
C LEU A 152 -6.95 7.65 2.34
N ILE A 153 -5.95 8.24 3.02
CA ILE A 153 -4.91 9.05 2.36
C ILE A 153 -4.13 8.24 1.31
N PRO A 154 -3.60 7.04 1.61
CA PRO A 154 -2.85 6.27 0.63
C PRO A 154 -3.73 5.81 -0.54
N MET A 155 -4.99 5.45 -0.28
CA MET A 155 -5.92 5.06 -1.34
C MET A 155 -6.22 6.21 -2.31
N VAL A 156 -6.49 7.42 -1.78
CA VAL A 156 -6.70 8.61 -2.60
C VAL A 156 -5.44 8.95 -3.39
N TYR A 157 -4.28 8.91 -2.74
CA TYR A 157 -2.99 9.18 -3.37
C TYR A 157 -2.71 8.25 -4.55
N ILE A 158 -2.86 6.93 -4.35
CA ILE A 158 -2.64 5.94 -5.42
C ILE A 158 -3.72 6.03 -6.49
N PHE A 159 -4.98 6.30 -6.15
CA PHE A 159 -6.04 6.52 -7.13
C PHE A 159 -5.73 7.69 -8.06
N ILE A 160 -5.27 8.82 -7.52
CA ILE A 160 -4.81 9.96 -8.31
C ILE A 160 -3.60 9.54 -9.17
N GLN A 161 -2.59 8.91 -8.57
CA GLN A 161 -1.37 8.52 -9.28
C GLN A 161 -1.62 7.53 -10.44
N THR A 162 -2.65 6.68 -10.34
CA THR A 162 -3.01 5.68 -11.35
C THR A 162 -3.95 6.21 -12.43
N ARG A 163 -4.62 7.35 -12.21
CA ARG A 163 -5.52 7.99 -13.18
C ARG A 163 -4.84 9.03 -14.06
N PHE A 164 -3.81 9.72 -13.56
CA PHE A 164 -3.15 10.84 -14.26
C PHE A 164 -1.82 10.45 -14.95
N LYS A 165 -1.69 9.20 -15.39
CA LYS A 165 -0.56 8.69 -16.18
C LYS A 165 -1.07 7.86 -17.35
#